data_AF-A0A6L3ZCN1-F1
#
_entry.id   AF-A0A6L3ZCN1-F1
#
_cell.length_a   1.000
_cell.length_b   1.000
_cell.length_c   1.000
_cell.angle_alpha   90.00
_cell.angle_beta   90.00
_cell.angle_gamma   90.00
#
_symmetry.space_group_name_H-M   'P 1'
#
loop_
_entity.id
_entity.type
_entity.pdbx_description
1 polymer ?
#
loop_
_entity_poly.entity_id
_entity_poly.type
_entity_poly.pdbx_seq_one_letter_code
_entity_poly.pdbx_strand_id
1 'polypeptide(L)'
;MKTSFSLWIALLALGITFTGCKKDDDKGGSSTPSNEERISGVWYLTDMDASGTVDFMGTTLPFVTTGATISPGSYFDFRTSPSQSVNYSVDADIDISAGTNITVPYQRSGTGTWEFKGNDSLIITESGSTTRYGILSWNDTRMILRSNQQISFGGQSANAQIEATIER
;
A
#
# COMPACT_ATOMS: atom_id res chain seq x y z
N MET A 1 -53.97 -29.83 63.47
CA MET A 1 -53.07 -30.82 64.11
C MET A 1 -51.64 -30.40 63.80
N LYS A 2 -50.85 -30.00 64.82
CA LYS A 2 -49.42 -29.60 64.84
C LYS A 2 -49.07 -28.35 64.00
N THR A 3 -48.74 -27.14 64.47
CA THR A 3 -47.83 -26.60 65.52
C THR A 3 -46.41 -27.17 65.56
N SER A 4 -45.42 -26.32 65.22
CA SER A 4 -44.04 -26.18 65.76
C SER A 4 -43.31 -25.06 64.96
N PHE A 5 -42.96 -23.86 65.45
CA PHE A 5 -41.95 -23.40 66.43
C PHE A 5 -40.53 -23.10 65.87
N SER A 6 -39.92 -22.02 66.40
CA SER A 6 -38.52 -21.51 66.30
C SER A 6 -38.27 -20.45 65.19
N LEU A 7 -38.12 -19.13 65.40
CA LEU A 7 -37.55 -18.26 66.45
C LEU A 7 -36.00 -18.08 66.31
N TRP A 8 -35.63 -16.93 65.69
CA TRP A 8 -34.39 -16.11 65.75
C TRP A 8 -33.03 -16.64 65.25
N ILE A 9 -32.40 -15.88 64.35
CA ILE A 9 -31.18 -15.09 64.60
C ILE A 9 -31.11 -13.97 63.54
N ALA A 10 -31.04 -12.74 64.03
CA ALA A 10 -30.64 -11.57 63.27
C ALA A 10 -29.10 -11.48 63.29
N LEU A 11 -28.48 -11.16 62.15
CA LEU A 11 -27.18 -10.50 62.17
C LEU A 11 -27.09 -9.53 60.99
N LEU A 12 -27.39 -8.29 61.35
CA LEU A 12 -27.13 -7.07 60.62
C LEU A 12 -25.63 -6.77 60.79
N ALA A 13 -24.88 -6.73 59.70
CA ALA A 13 -23.55 -6.11 59.69
C ALA A 13 -23.44 -5.20 58.46
N LEU A 14 -23.50 -3.91 58.80
CA LEU A 14 -23.38 -2.73 57.97
C LEU A 14 -21.97 -2.68 57.33
N GLY A 15 -21.90 -2.70 56.00
CA GLY A 15 -20.68 -2.42 55.24
C GLY A 15 -20.84 -1.08 54.52
N ILE A 16 -20.13 -0.07 55.02
CA ILE A 16 -20.19 1.34 54.63
C ILE A 16 -19.65 1.55 53.20
N THR A 17 -20.31 2.46 52.50
CA THR A 17 -20.03 2.97 51.16
C THR A 17 -18.65 3.63 51.02
N PHE A 18 -17.98 3.40 49.89
CA PHE A 18 -17.11 4.39 49.28
C PHE A 18 -17.60 4.70 47.87
N THR A 19 -18.07 5.94 47.70
CA THR A 19 -18.18 6.65 46.44
C THR A 19 -16.77 6.71 45.83
N GLY A 20 -16.53 5.97 44.76
CA GLY A 20 -15.29 6.02 43.99
C GLY A 20 -15.63 6.39 42.56
N CYS A 21 -15.19 7.57 42.14
CA CYS A 21 -15.49 8.24 40.88
C CYS A 21 -15.48 7.33 39.65
N LYS A 22 -16.40 7.63 38.73
CA LYS A 22 -16.28 7.31 37.31
C LYS A 22 -14.84 7.58 36.87
N LYS A 23 -14.14 6.54 36.48
CA LYS A 23 -13.00 6.70 35.59
C LYS A 23 -13.51 6.30 34.22
N ASP A 24 -14.10 7.31 33.57
CA ASP A 24 -14.08 7.38 32.13
C ASP A 24 -12.60 7.33 31.77
N ASP A 25 -12.12 6.12 31.44
CA ASP A 25 -10.81 5.96 30.84
C ASP A 25 -10.92 6.55 29.44
N ASP A 26 -10.79 7.88 29.37
CA ASP A 26 -10.30 8.61 28.22
C ASP A 26 -8.91 8.04 27.90
N LYS A 27 -8.90 6.87 27.27
CA LYS A 27 -7.82 6.49 26.37
C LYS A 27 -7.99 7.37 25.15
N GLY A 28 -7.52 8.61 25.27
CA GLY A 28 -7.06 9.39 24.14
C GLY A 28 -6.03 8.53 23.41
N GLY A 29 -6.53 7.73 22.46
CA GLY A 29 -5.75 6.85 21.63
C GLY A 29 -4.89 7.73 20.74
N SER A 30 -3.67 8.02 21.17
CA SER A 30 -2.59 8.24 20.21
C SER A 30 -2.27 6.89 19.59
N SER A 31 -3.19 6.39 18.77
CA SER A 31 -2.97 5.21 17.95
C SER A 31 -2.04 5.63 16.84
N THR A 32 -0.82 5.08 16.84
CA THR A 32 0.03 5.10 15.64
C THR A 32 -0.82 4.62 14.47
N PRO A 33 -0.92 5.41 13.39
CA PRO A 33 -1.78 5.04 12.27
C PRO A 33 -1.37 3.68 11.69
N SER A 34 -2.34 2.86 11.32
CA SER A 34 -2.09 1.59 10.66
C SER A 34 -1.44 1.81 9.28
N ASN A 35 -0.80 0.79 8.72
CA ASN A 35 -0.21 0.91 7.37
C ASN A 35 -1.28 1.28 6.33
N GLU A 36 -2.49 0.76 6.48
CA GLU A 36 -3.64 1.08 5.64
C GLU A 36 -4.04 2.55 5.73
N GLU A 37 -4.05 3.11 6.94
CA GLU A 37 -4.29 4.54 7.16
C GLU A 37 -3.15 5.39 6.58
N ARG A 38 -1.90 4.94 6.73
CA ARG A 38 -0.71 5.64 6.24
C ARG A 38 -0.63 5.68 4.72
N ILE A 39 -0.96 4.60 4.02
CA ILE A 39 -0.91 4.55 2.54
C ILE A 39 -2.12 5.24 1.91
N SER A 40 -3.23 5.40 2.62
CA SER A 40 -4.44 5.96 2.02
C SER A 40 -4.23 7.39 1.51
N GLY A 41 -4.88 7.71 0.40
CA GLY A 41 -4.80 8.99 -0.29
C GLY A 41 -4.18 8.89 -1.67
N VAL A 42 -4.02 10.05 -2.29
CA VAL A 42 -3.44 10.20 -3.62
C VAL A 42 -1.92 10.37 -3.48
N TRP A 43 -1.20 9.55 -4.23
CA TRP A 43 0.25 9.60 -4.38
C TRP A 43 0.58 9.87 -5.85
N TYR A 44 1.33 10.92 -6.11
CA TYR A 44 1.75 11.29 -7.45
C TYR A 44 3.04 10.57 -7.81
N LEU A 45 3.12 10.03 -9.02
CA LEU A 45 4.35 9.50 -9.54
C LEU A 45 5.31 10.67 -9.82
N THR A 46 6.49 10.63 -9.23
CA THR A 46 7.50 11.69 -9.36
C THR A 46 8.77 11.23 -10.04
N ASP A 47 9.05 9.93 -10.01
CA ASP A 47 10.24 9.36 -10.62
C ASP A 47 9.99 7.89 -11.01
N MET A 48 10.68 7.42 -12.04
CA MET A 48 10.57 6.05 -12.51
C MET A 48 11.88 5.56 -13.10
N ASP A 49 12.37 4.45 -12.57
CA ASP A 49 13.50 3.70 -13.11
C ASP A 49 13.05 2.37 -13.68
N ALA A 50 13.75 1.92 -14.72
CA ALA A 50 13.56 0.65 -15.37
C ALA A 50 14.92 0.03 -15.67
N SER A 51 15.04 -1.27 -15.45
CA SER A 51 16.22 -2.03 -15.85
C SER A 51 15.84 -3.43 -16.27
N GLY A 52 16.65 -4.05 -17.13
CA GLY A 52 16.39 -5.39 -17.60
C GLY A 52 17.27 -5.76 -18.77
N THR A 53 16.79 -6.69 -19.59
CA THR A 53 17.47 -7.15 -20.80
C THR A 53 16.49 -7.22 -21.95
N VAL A 54 16.92 -6.82 -23.16
CA VAL A 54 16.13 -6.89 -24.40
C VAL A 54 16.92 -7.64 -25.48
N ASP A 55 16.23 -8.43 -26.30
CA ASP A 55 16.84 -9.15 -27.41
C ASP A 55 16.75 -8.33 -28.71
N PHE A 56 17.90 -7.80 -29.15
CA PHE A 56 18.00 -7.03 -30.39
C PHE A 56 18.88 -7.75 -31.41
N MET A 57 18.31 -8.08 -32.56
CA MET A 57 19.02 -8.79 -33.66
C MET A 57 19.76 -10.07 -33.21
N GLY A 58 19.16 -10.84 -32.29
CA GLY A 58 19.75 -12.08 -31.77
C GLY A 58 20.83 -11.88 -30.70
N THR A 59 21.04 -10.65 -30.24
CA THR A 59 21.93 -10.31 -29.11
C THR A 59 21.10 -9.82 -27.93
N THR A 60 21.29 -10.42 -26.76
CA THR A 60 20.68 -9.94 -25.50
C THR A 60 21.50 -8.77 -24.96
N LEU A 61 20.89 -7.60 -24.86
CA LEU A 61 21.51 -6.37 -24.36
C LEU A 61 20.88 -5.97 -23.03
N PRO A 62 21.68 -5.62 -22.01
CA PRO A 62 21.13 -4.99 -20.82
C PRO A 62 20.65 -3.58 -21.15
N PHE A 63 19.62 -3.14 -20.45
CA PHE A 63 19.22 -1.74 -20.47
C PHE A 63 19.03 -1.21 -19.06
N VAL A 64 19.24 0.10 -18.92
CA VAL A 64 18.97 0.87 -17.72
C VAL A 64 18.37 2.21 -18.10
N THR A 65 17.51 2.75 -17.25
CA THR A 65 17.00 4.11 -17.37
C THR A 65 18.14 5.12 -17.28
N THR A 66 18.09 6.10 -18.17
CA THR A 66 18.95 7.29 -18.17
C THR A 66 18.17 8.56 -17.81
N GLY A 67 16.83 8.49 -17.86
CA GLY A 67 15.92 9.54 -17.41
C GLY A 67 14.47 9.12 -17.61
N ALA A 68 13.56 9.78 -16.91
CA ALA A 68 12.13 9.62 -17.12
C ALA A 68 11.43 10.98 -17.11
N THR A 69 10.50 11.18 -18.03
CA THR A 69 9.60 12.33 -18.05
C THR A 69 8.21 11.84 -17.65
N ILE A 70 7.72 12.28 -16.49
CA ILE A 70 6.41 11.87 -15.97
C ILE A 70 5.35 12.89 -16.41
N SER A 71 4.27 12.40 -17.04
CA SER A 71 3.13 13.25 -17.38
C SER A 71 2.48 13.81 -16.10
N PRO A 72 2.17 15.12 -16.06
CA PRO A 72 1.46 15.72 -14.94
C PRO A 72 0.15 14.99 -14.65
N GLY A 73 -0.10 14.69 -13.38
CA GLY A 73 -1.28 13.95 -12.97
C GLY A 73 -1.16 12.43 -13.14
N SER A 74 0.05 11.88 -13.23
CA SER A 74 0.27 10.45 -12.97
C SER A 74 0.15 10.15 -11.46
N TYR A 75 -0.71 9.21 -11.06
CA TYR A 75 -1.02 8.95 -9.66
C TYR A 75 -1.42 7.50 -9.33
N PHE A 76 -1.42 7.22 -8.03
CA PHE A 76 -2.08 6.09 -7.36
C PHE A 76 -2.98 6.65 -6.25
N ASP A 77 -4.27 6.32 -6.24
CA ASP A 77 -5.25 6.71 -5.22
C ASP A 77 -5.65 5.45 -4.43
N PHE A 78 -5.09 5.30 -3.23
CA PHE A 78 -5.37 4.20 -2.32
C PHE A 78 -6.49 4.58 -1.34
N ARG A 79 -7.58 3.83 -1.35
CA ARG A 79 -8.73 4.04 -0.46
C ARG A 79 -8.94 2.83 0.42
N THR A 80 -9.26 3.07 1.69
CA THR A 80 -9.60 2.03 2.67
C THR A 80 -11.11 1.80 2.81
N SER A 81 -11.93 2.73 2.32
CA SER A 81 -13.40 2.70 2.44
C SER A 81 -14.05 3.06 1.09
N PRO A 82 -15.15 2.40 0.68
CA PRO A 82 -15.88 1.31 1.38
C PRO A 82 -15.17 -0.06 1.37
N SER A 83 -14.11 -0.19 0.58
CA SER A 83 -13.21 -1.34 0.53
C SER A 83 -11.79 -0.87 0.19
N GLN A 84 -10.79 -1.71 0.48
CA GLN A 84 -9.41 -1.50 0.04
C GLN A 84 -9.34 -1.49 -1.48
N SER A 85 -9.44 -0.31 -2.06
CA SER A 85 -9.52 -0.08 -3.50
C SER A 85 -8.42 0.86 -3.95
N VAL A 86 -7.91 0.64 -5.15
CA VAL A 86 -6.91 1.49 -5.79
C VAL A 86 -7.41 1.90 -7.16
N ASN A 87 -7.21 3.16 -7.49
CA ASN A 87 -7.32 3.68 -8.85
C ASN A 87 -5.99 4.32 -9.21
N TYR A 88 -5.45 4.04 -10.38
CA TYR A 88 -4.18 4.61 -10.79
C TYR A 88 -4.18 4.95 -12.28
N SER A 89 -3.38 5.94 -12.62
CA SER A 89 -3.08 6.35 -13.97
C SER A 89 -1.63 6.78 -14.01
N VAL A 90 -0.82 6.06 -14.76
CA VAL A 90 0.61 6.30 -14.93
C VAL A 90 0.85 6.53 -16.41
N ASP A 91 1.46 7.65 -16.72
CA ASP A 91 1.89 8.02 -18.05
C ASP A 91 3.28 8.67 -17.95
N ALA A 92 4.26 8.03 -18.57
CA ALA A 92 5.65 8.43 -18.52
C ALA A 92 6.37 8.04 -19.80
N ASP A 93 7.34 8.85 -20.20
CA ASP A 93 8.33 8.50 -21.21
C ASP A 93 9.64 8.13 -20.49
N ILE A 94 10.09 6.89 -20.67
CA ILE A 94 11.30 6.37 -20.03
C ILE A 94 12.42 6.33 -21.06
N ASP A 95 13.46 7.13 -20.86
CA ASP A 95 14.68 7.07 -21.66
C ASP A 95 15.56 5.95 -21.12
N ILE A 96 15.89 4.98 -21.98
CA ILE A 96 16.75 3.85 -21.64
C ILE A 96 17.98 3.80 -22.55
N SER A 97 19.06 3.22 -22.05
CA SER A 97 20.27 2.94 -22.83
C SER A 97 20.46 1.43 -23.00
N ALA A 98 20.45 0.96 -24.24
CA ALA A 98 20.62 -0.46 -24.63
C ALA A 98 21.59 -0.57 -25.83
N GLY A 99 22.77 0.04 -25.73
CA GLY A 99 23.70 0.24 -26.85
C GLY A 99 23.32 1.44 -27.75
N THR A 100 22.05 1.80 -27.79
CA THR A 100 21.52 3.09 -28.26
C THR A 100 20.55 3.66 -27.22
N ASN A 101 20.29 4.97 -27.28
CA ASN A 101 19.29 5.60 -26.43
C ASN A 101 17.92 5.50 -27.11
N ILE A 102 16.92 5.05 -26.35
CA ILE A 102 15.56 4.84 -26.83
C ILE A 102 14.60 5.40 -25.79
N THR A 103 13.62 6.17 -26.23
CA THR A 103 12.50 6.61 -25.38
C THR A 103 11.35 5.61 -25.51
N VAL A 104 10.86 5.11 -24.38
CA VAL A 104 9.82 4.10 -24.32
C VAL A 104 8.61 4.66 -23.56
N PRO A 105 7.44 4.75 -24.21
CA PRO A 105 6.24 5.17 -23.51
C PRO A 105 5.79 4.06 -22.55
N TYR A 106 5.58 4.43 -21.29
CA TYR A 106 5.05 3.58 -20.24
C TYR A 106 3.70 4.14 -19.78
N GLN A 107 2.64 3.52 -20.26
CA GLN A 107 1.26 3.91 -19.98
C GLN A 107 0.49 2.77 -19.35
N ARG A 108 -0.01 3.00 -18.13
CA ARG A 108 -0.80 2.03 -17.38
C ARG A 108 -1.87 2.75 -16.59
N SER A 109 -3.10 2.25 -16.67
CA SER A 109 -4.18 2.72 -15.82
C SER A 109 -5.07 1.56 -15.46
N GLY A 110 -5.70 1.66 -14.29
CA GLY A 110 -6.50 0.56 -13.79
C GLY A 110 -7.19 0.90 -12.48
N THR A 111 -8.20 0.09 -12.18
CA THR A 111 -8.86 0.06 -10.88
C THR A 111 -8.84 -1.36 -10.34
N GLY A 112 -8.65 -1.49 -9.03
CA GLY A 112 -8.49 -2.78 -8.39
C GLY A 112 -8.62 -2.72 -6.88
N THR A 113 -8.22 -3.81 -6.24
CA THR A 113 -8.03 -3.87 -4.79
C THR A 113 -6.54 -3.89 -4.47
N TRP A 114 -6.20 -3.50 -3.26
CA TRP A 114 -4.82 -3.57 -2.77
C TRP A 114 -4.78 -4.22 -1.39
N GLU A 115 -3.66 -4.87 -1.09
CA GLU A 115 -3.40 -5.43 0.23
C GLU A 115 -1.91 -5.34 0.56
N PHE A 116 -1.58 -5.14 1.84
CA PHE A 116 -0.23 -5.35 2.32
C PHE A 116 0.02 -6.83 2.57
N LYS A 117 1.19 -7.32 2.16
CA LYS A 117 1.71 -8.63 2.55
C LYS A 117 2.96 -8.45 3.37
N GLY A 118 2.78 -8.28 4.69
CA GLY A 118 3.85 -7.88 5.59
C GLY A 118 4.13 -6.37 5.50
N ASN A 119 5.36 -5.97 5.82
CA ASN A 119 5.76 -4.55 5.85
C ASN A 119 6.52 -4.11 4.58
N ASP A 120 6.82 -5.05 3.68
CA ASP A 120 7.74 -4.87 2.55
C ASP A 120 7.09 -5.17 1.20
N SER A 121 5.78 -5.47 1.16
CA SER A 121 5.09 -5.80 -0.08
C SER A 121 3.66 -5.24 -0.12
N LEU A 122 3.33 -4.66 -1.27
CA LEU A 122 2.00 -4.22 -1.65
C LEU A 122 1.55 -5.06 -2.86
N ILE A 123 0.36 -5.64 -2.79
CA ILE A 123 -0.23 -6.40 -3.89
C ILE A 123 -1.39 -5.60 -4.43
N ILE A 124 -1.41 -5.37 -5.74
CA ILE A 124 -2.54 -4.78 -6.45
C ILE A 124 -3.20 -5.88 -7.29
N THR A 125 -4.50 -6.04 -7.16
CA THR A 125 -5.29 -7.04 -7.89
C THR A 125 -6.31 -6.37 -8.79
N GLU A 126 -6.25 -6.69 -10.08
CA GLU A 126 -7.08 -6.11 -11.14
C GLU A 126 -7.65 -7.22 -12.01
N SER A 127 -8.98 -7.32 -12.11
CA SER A 127 -9.65 -8.30 -13.00
C SER A 127 -9.12 -9.74 -12.87
N GLY A 128 -8.70 -10.14 -11.66
CA GLY A 128 -8.14 -11.48 -11.37
C GLY A 128 -6.63 -11.63 -11.62
N SER A 129 -5.95 -10.60 -12.11
CA SER A 129 -4.49 -10.53 -12.21
C SER A 129 -3.90 -9.81 -11.01
N THR A 130 -2.73 -10.25 -10.53
CA THR A 130 -2.05 -9.64 -9.39
C THR A 130 -0.70 -9.08 -9.79
N THR A 131 -0.46 -7.81 -9.49
CA THR A 131 0.87 -7.20 -9.54
C THR A 131 1.41 -7.10 -8.12
N ARG A 132 2.58 -7.72 -7.89
CA ARG A 132 3.29 -7.60 -6.61
C ARG A 132 4.32 -6.49 -6.71
N TYR A 133 4.21 -5.54 -5.80
CA TYR A 133 5.23 -4.53 -5.55
C TYR A 133 6.00 -4.89 -4.28
N GLY A 134 7.32 -4.80 -4.34
CA GLY A 134 8.19 -4.68 -3.18
C GLY A 134 8.29 -3.21 -2.76
N ILE A 135 8.22 -2.94 -1.47
CA ILE A 135 8.35 -1.60 -0.90
C ILE A 135 9.81 -1.43 -0.49
N LEU A 136 10.58 -0.68 -1.28
CA LEU A 136 12.01 -0.48 -1.02
C LEU A 136 12.25 0.55 0.07
N SER A 137 11.39 1.57 0.12
CA SER A 137 11.43 2.65 1.10
C SER A 137 10.02 3.21 1.24
N TRP A 138 9.62 3.55 2.47
CA TRP A 138 8.32 4.16 2.73
C TRP A 138 8.33 5.02 3.99
N ASN A 139 7.89 6.26 3.84
CA ASN A 139 7.53 7.17 4.92
C ASN A 139 6.20 7.86 4.59
N ASP A 140 5.83 8.87 5.37
CA ASP A 140 4.52 9.49 5.24
C ASP A 140 4.35 10.37 4.00
N THR A 141 5.41 10.72 3.27
CA THR A 141 5.37 11.59 2.08
C THR A 141 6.01 10.97 0.84
N ARG A 142 6.75 9.87 0.97
CA ARG A 142 7.45 9.21 -0.14
C ARG A 142 7.43 7.70 0.01
N MET A 143 7.16 7.01 -1.10
CA MET A 143 7.25 5.56 -1.21
C MET A 143 7.95 5.15 -2.51
N ILE A 144 8.81 4.13 -2.46
CA ILE A 144 9.47 3.55 -3.64
C ILE A 144 8.98 2.12 -3.80
N LEU A 145 8.29 1.86 -4.91
CA LEU A 145 7.68 0.59 -5.26
C LEU A 145 8.47 -0.10 -6.37
N ARG A 146 8.91 -1.33 -6.17
CA ARG A 146 9.59 -2.17 -7.17
C ARG A 146 8.67 -3.27 -7.68
N SER A 147 8.58 -3.48 -8.98
CA SER A 147 7.85 -4.59 -9.59
C SER A 147 8.59 -5.17 -10.79
N ASN A 148 8.32 -6.42 -11.14
CA ASN A 148 8.77 -7.00 -12.40
C ASN A 148 7.61 -6.99 -13.38
N GLN A 149 7.79 -6.34 -14.53
CA GLN A 149 6.74 -6.16 -15.52
C GLN A 149 7.26 -6.40 -16.93
N GLN A 150 6.35 -6.74 -17.83
CA GLN A 150 6.63 -6.77 -19.25
C GLN A 150 6.41 -5.36 -19.84
N ILE A 151 7.40 -4.86 -20.57
CA ILE A 151 7.34 -3.57 -21.27
C ILE A 151 7.66 -3.77 -22.76
N SER A 152 7.11 -2.91 -23.62
CA SER A 152 7.26 -3.01 -25.07
C SER A 152 8.32 -2.04 -25.58
N PHE A 153 9.39 -2.58 -26.17
CA PHE A 153 10.47 -1.87 -26.82
C PHE A 153 10.33 -1.99 -28.34
N GLY A 154 9.78 -0.96 -29.00
CA GLY A 154 9.68 -0.95 -30.46
C GLY A 154 8.97 -2.18 -31.06
N GLY A 155 7.99 -2.74 -30.34
CA GLY A 155 7.25 -3.94 -30.73
C GLY A 155 7.79 -5.27 -30.16
N GLN A 156 8.91 -5.26 -29.45
CA GLN A 156 9.44 -6.42 -28.72
C GLN A 156 9.08 -6.32 -27.24
N SER A 157 8.65 -7.40 -26.63
CA SER A 157 8.40 -7.41 -25.18
C SER A 157 9.67 -7.79 -24.43
N ALA A 158 9.99 -7.07 -23.35
CA ALA A 158 11.05 -7.45 -22.44
C ALA A 158 10.60 -7.41 -20.98
N ASN A 159 11.19 -8.30 -20.17
CA ASN A 159 10.99 -8.28 -18.73
C ASN A 159 11.87 -7.20 -18.12
N ALA A 160 11.24 -6.29 -17.39
CA ALA A 160 11.87 -5.16 -16.75
C ALA A 160 11.56 -5.16 -15.26
N GLN A 161 12.55 -4.81 -14.45
CA GLN A 161 12.35 -4.33 -13.10
C GLN A 161 12.03 -2.84 -13.17
N ILE A 162 10.85 -2.47 -12.71
CA ILE A 162 10.37 -1.09 -12.64
C ILE A 162 10.41 -0.65 -11.19
N GLU A 163 11.04 0.49 -10.92
CA GLU A 163 10.98 1.19 -9.63
C GLU A 163 10.23 2.50 -9.83
N ALA A 164 9.13 2.69 -9.11
CA ALA A 164 8.33 3.89 -9.14
C ALA A 164 8.46 4.61 -7.80
N THR A 165 8.90 5.87 -7.84
CA THR A 165 8.81 6.76 -6.67
C THR A 165 7.49 7.51 -6.74
N ILE A 166 6.71 7.39 -5.67
CA ILE A 166 5.46 8.13 -5.52
C ILE A 166 5.51 9.00 -4.26
N GLU A 167 4.96 10.21 -4.35
CA GLU A 167 5.00 11.23 -3.30
C GLU A 167 3.64 11.89 -3.09
N ARG A 168 3.39 12.46 -1.91
CA ARG A 168 2.16 13.18 -1.56
C ARG A 168 2.41 14.38 -0.66
#